data_AF-A0A7S2KDB8-F1
#
_entry.id   AF-A0A7S2KDB8-F1
#
_cell.length_a   1.000
_cell.length_b   1.000
_cell.length_c   1.000
_cell.angle_alpha   90.00
_cell.angle_beta   90.00
_cell.angle_gamma   90.00
#
_symmetry.space_group_name_H-M   'P 1'
#
loop_
_entity.id
_entity.type
_entity.pdbx_description
1 polymer ?
#
loop_
_entity_poly.entity_id
_entity_poly.type
_entity_poly.pdbx_seq_one_letter_code
_entity_poly.pdbx_strand_id
1 'polypeptide(L)'
;EGDHGESLAAALRKTEAESHFPVKTLRRGLSCSIQNAKASVESDRVHILNCIIGEEDLEAPTVADHPAYETINMRLRTRFAMHLLHRAVWARDETEVGRVLAVVQAD
;
A
#
# COMPACT_ATOMS: atom_id res chain seq x y z
N GLU A 1 27.76 1.22 23.63
CA GLU A 1 26.40 1.28 24.20
C GLU A 1 25.61 2.52 23.73
N GLY A 2 25.62 2.86 22.44
CA GLY A 2 24.85 4.01 21.95
C GLY A 2 24.40 3.78 20.53
N ASP A 3 23.13 3.40 20.36
CA ASP A 3 22.40 3.44 19.07
C ASP A 3 20.88 3.17 19.25
N HIS A 4 20.49 2.39 20.27
CA HIS A 4 19.09 1.97 20.44
C HIS A 4 18.10 3.10 20.81
N GLY A 5 18.58 4.17 21.47
CA GLY A 5 17.73 5.30 21.88
C GLY A 5 17.31 6.20 20.71
N GLU A 6 18.17 6.35 19.71
CA GLU A 6 17.91 7.20 18.54
C GLU A 6 16.91 6.54 17.57
N SER A 7 16.97 5.20 17.47
CA SER A 7 16.03 4.37 16.73
C SER A 7 14.60 4.42 17.29
N LEU A 8 14.45 4.37 18.63
CA LEU A 8 13.12 4.46 19.26
C LEU A 8 12.48 5.83 19.04
N ALA A 9 13.26 6.92 19.20
CA ALA A 9 12.76 8.27 18.97
C ALA A 9 12.33 8.49 17.50
N ALA A 10 13.07 7.92 16.55
CA ALA A 10 12.68 7.94 15.14
C ALA A 10 11.38 7.15 14.89
N ALA A 11 11.23 5.97 15.49
CA ALA A 11 10.01 5.16 15.39
C ALA A 11 8.78 5.86 15.98
N LEU A 12 8.94 6.55 17.12
CA LEU A 12 7.85 7.33 17.75
C LEU A 12 7.42 8.51 16.87
N ARG A 13 8.37 9.29 16.33
CA ARG A 13 8.07 10.39 15.39
C ARG A 13 7.35 9.90 14.14
N LYS A 14 7.77 8.75 13.60
CA LYS A 14 7.11 8.11 12.45
C LYS A 14 5.68 7.70 12.79
N THR A 15 5.48 7.07 13.94
CA THR A 15 4.14 6.66 14.42
C THR A 15 3.21 7.87 14.60
N GLU A 16 3.72 8.95 15.19
CA GLU A 16 2.97 10.20 15.35
C GLU A 16 2.59 10.82 14.00
N ALA A 17 3.51 10.87 13.03
CA ALA A 17 3.22 11.36 11.69
C ALA A 17 2.16 10.49 10.98
N GLU A 18 2.27 9.16 11.09
CA GLU A 18 1.32 8.22 10.48
C GLU A 18 -0.07 8.29 11.12
N SER A 19 -0.18 8.68 12.40
CA SER A 19 -1.48 8.88 13.06
C SER A 19 -2.31 10.02 12.42
N HIS A 20 -1.63 11.02 11.87
CA HIS A 20 -2.23 12.16 11.17
C HIS A 20 -2.52 11.87 9.69
N PHE A 21 -2.08 10.71 9.17
CA PHE A 21 -2.29 10.38 7.76
C PHE A 21 -3.80 10.29 7.45
N PRO A 22 -4.27 10.90 6.34
CA PRO A 22 -5.70 10.98 6.06
C PRO A 22 -6.36 9.62 5.86
N VAL A 23 -7.36 9.29 6.69
CA VAL A 23 -8.14 8.05 6.61
C VAL A 23 -8.75 7.83 5.21
N LYS A 24 -9.23 8.92 4.58
CA LYS A 24 -9.77 8.86 3.21
C LYS A 24 -8.74 8.35 2.20
N THR A 25 -7.46 8.67 2.39
CA THR A 25 -6.38 8.17 1.53
C THR A 25 -6.11 6.70 1.80
N LEU A 26 -6.07 6.26 3.06
CA LEU A 26 -5.94 4.84 3.38
C LEU A 26 -7.08 4.01 2.78
N ARG A 27 -8.32 4.50 2.89
CA ARG A 27 -9.50 3.83 2.32
C ARG A 27 -9.41 3.66 0.81
N ARG A 28 -8.89 4.66 0.08
CA ARG A 28 -8.64 4.52 -1.37
C ARG A 28 -7.57 3.47 -1.68
N GLY A 29 -6.61 3.31 -0.80
CA GLY A 29 -5.58 2.28 -0.91
C GLY A 29 -6.12 0.84 -0.85
N LEU A 30 -7.29 0.63 -0.23
CA LEU A 30 -7.95 -0.68 -0.18
C LEU A 30 -8.45 -1.18 -1.53
N SER A 31 -8.63 -0.29 -2.50
CA SER A 31 -9.08 -0.63 -3.86
C SER A 31 -8.03 -0.23 -4.90
N CYS A 32 -6.75 -0.20 -4.54
CA CYS A 32 -5.70 0.19 -5.46
C CYS A 32 -5.44 -0.90 -6.52
N SER A 33 -4.98 -0.47 -7.69
CA SER A 33 -4.62 -1.32 -8.81
C SER A 33 -3.40 -0.71 -9.48
N ILE A 34 -2.28 -1.45 -9.44
CA ILE A 34 -0.97 -0.96 -9.88
C ILE A 34 -0.94 -0.72 -11.39
N GLN A 35 -1.61 -1.57 -12.17
CA GLN A 35 -1.70 -1.43 -13.63
C GLN A 35 -2.49 -0.18 -14.07
N ASN A 36 -3.37 0.32 -13.19
CA ASN A 36 -4.16 1.54 -13.42
C ASN A 36 -3.57 2.79 -12.74
N ALA A 37 -2.40 2.67 -12.12
CA ALA A 37 -1.76 3.77 -11.44
C ALA A 37 -1.23 4.81 -12.44
N LYS A 38 -1.21 6.07 -12.00
CA LYS A 38 -0.64 7.18 -12.77
C LYS A 38 0.77 7.48 -12.25
N ALA A 39 1.72 7.62 -13.17
CA ALA A 39 3.04 8.15 -12.87
C ALA A 39 3.14 9.59 -13.37
N SER A 40 4.00 10.40 -12.75
CA SER A 40 4.33 11.73 -13.25
C SER A 40 5.14 11.70 -14.54
N VAL A 41 5.90 10.62 -14.73
CA VAL A 41 6.68 10.34 -15.94
C VAL A 41 6.19 9.03 -16.51
N GLU A 42 5.75 9.04 -17.77
CA GLU A 42 5.13 7.86 -18.39
C GLU A 42 6.12 6.70 -18.55
N SER A 43 7.40 6.98 -18.80
CA SER A 43 8.44 5.94 -18.83
C SER A 43 8.56 5.20 -17.51
N ASP A 44 8.44 5.89 -16.37
CA ASP A 44 8.48 5.24 -15.06
C ASP A 44 7.31 4.26 -14.90
N ARG A 45 6.12 4.60 -15.40
CA ARG A 45 4.97 3.69 -15.38
C ARG A 45 5.28 2.43 -16.17
N VAL A 46 5.81 2.57 -17.39
CA VAL A 46 6.17 1.45 -18.26
C VAL A 46 7.23 0.57 -17.60
N HIS A 47 8.31 1.16 -17.11
CA HIS A 47 9.41 0.45 -16.45
C HIS A 47 8.95 -0.28 -15.20
N ILE A 48 8.13 0.35 -14.35
CA ILE A 48 7.61 -0.27 -13.12
C ILE A 48 6.77 -1.49 -13.48
N LEU A 49 5.87 -1.38 -14.46
CA LEU A 49 4.99 -2.49 -14.84
C LEU A 49 5.78 -3.66 -15.45
N ASN A 50 6.70 -3.37 -16.36
CA ASN A 50 7.58 -4.38 -16.97
C ASN A 50 8.49 -5.04 -15.93
N CYS A 51 9.02 -4.26 -14.98
CA CYS A 51 9.81 -4.79 -13.87
C CYS A 51 8.99 -5.73 -12.96
N ILE A 52 7.73 -5.39 -12.65
CA ILE A 52 6.86 -6.25 -11.81
C ILE A 52 6.62 -7.62 -12.45
N ILE A 53 6.46 -7.68 -13.78
CA ILE A 53 6.24 -8.95 -14.49
C ILE A 53 7.54 -9.71 -14.80
N GLY A 54 8.69 -9.11 -14.52
CA GLY A 54 10.01 -9.69 -14.80
C GLY A 54 10.41 -9.64 -16.28
N GLU A 55 9.92 -8.65 -17.02
CA GLU A 55 10.31 -8.43 -18.42
C GLU A 55 11.76 -7.92 -18.50
N GLU A 56 12.52 -8.44 -19.46
CA GLU A 56 13.94 -8.07 -19.64
C GLU A 56 14.07 -6.71 -20.33
N ASP A 57 13.22 -6.45 -21.33
CA ASP A 57 13.13 -5.16 -22.01
C ASP A 57 12.14 -4.23 -21.31
N LEU A 58 12.66 -3.31 -20.49
CA LEU A 58 11.83 -2.35 -19.76
C LEU A 58 11.07 -1.38 -20.66
N GLU A 59 11.47 -1.19 -21.92
CA GLU A 59 10.77 -0.33 -22.89
C GLU A 59 9.66 -1.07 -23.65
N ALA A 60 9.49 -2.37 -23.41
CA ALA A 60 8.47 -3.17 -24.08
C ALA A 60 7.05 -2.63 -23.82
N PRO A 61 6.09 -2.84 -24.74
CA PRO A 61 4.70 -2.48 -24.50
C PRO A 61 4.15 -3.15 -23.24
N THR A 62 3.54 -2.37 -22.35
CA THR A 62 2.96 -2.91 -21.11
C THR A 62 1.76 -3.80 -21.39
N VAL A 63 1.66 -4.93 -20.70
CA VAL A 63 0.45 -5.76 -20.67
C VAL A 63 -0.61 -5.16 -19.76
N ALA A 64 -1.89 -5.31 -20.14
CA ALA A 64 -3.00 -4.79 -19.36
C ALA A 64 -3.20 -5.56 -18.04
N ASP A 65 -3.06 -6.89 -18.10
CA ASP A 65 -3.28 -7.79 -16.97
C ASP A 65 -2.14 -8.81 -16.85
N HIS A 66 -1.71 -9.06 -15.61
CA HIS A 66 -0.71 -10.07 -15.31
C HIS A 66 -0.88 -10.56 -13.86
N PRO A 67 -0.71 -11.87 -13.55
CA PRO A 67 -0.82 -12.38 -12.18
C PRO A 67 0.13 -11.73 -11.18
N ALA A 68 1.29 -11.24 -11.63
CA ALA A 68 2.23 -10.51 -10.79
C ALA A 68 1.64 -9.17 -10.30
N TYR A 69 0.83 -8.48 -11.12
CA TYR A 69 0.14 -7.27 -10.70
C TYR A 69 -0.82 -7.57 -9.56
N GLU A 70 -1.57 -8.67 -9.62
CA GLU A 70 -2.50 -9.02 -8.54
C GLU A 70 -1.77 -9.36 -7.25
N THR A 71 -0.64 -10.05 -7.34
CA THR A 71 0.22 -10.30 -6.17
C THR A 71 0.68 -9.00 -5.51
N ILE A 72 1.05 -7.99 -6.30
CA ILE A 72 1.45 -6.66 -5.80
C ILE A 72 0.24 -5.89 -5.26
N ASN A 73 -0.91 -5.92 -5.94
CA ASN A 73 -2.14 -5.28 -5.50
C ASN A 73 -2.58 -5.79 -4.13
N MET A 74 -2.66 -7.11 -3.95
CA MET A 74 -3.01 -7.74 -2.67
C MET A 74 -2.06 -7.28 -1.56
N ARG A 75 -0.75 -7.25 -1.81
CA ARG A 75 0.24 -6.77 -0.82
C ARG A 75 0.04 -5.30 -0.46
N LEU A 76 -0.21 -4.44 -1.45
CA LEU A 76 -0.46 -3.02 -1.22
C LEU A 76 -1.76 -2.79 -0.43
N ARG A 77 -2.87 -3.41 -0.86
CA ARG A 77 -4.17 -3.35 -0.17
C ARG A 77 -4.06 -3.82 1.27
N THR A 78 -3.35 -4.94 1.50
CA THR A 78 -3.05 -5.45 2.85
C THR A 78 -2.32 -4.42 3.71
N ARG A 79 -1.32 -3.72 3.16
CA ARG A 79 -0.59 -2.68 3.92
C ARG A 79 -1.52 -1.53 4.33
N PHE A 80 -2.42 -1.09 3.46
CA PHE A 80 -3.42 -0.08 3.82
C PHE A 80 -4.43 -0.61 4.85
N ALA A 81 -4.90 -1.85 4.68
CA ALA A 81 -5.81 -2.51 5.59
C ALA A 81 -5.24 -2.60 7.01
N MET A 82 -3.98 -2.97 7.17
CA MET A 82 -3.33 -3.03 8.49
C MET A 82 -3.34 -1.68 9.23
N HIS A 83 -3.05 -0.58 8.53
CA HIS A 83 -3.07 0.75 9.14
C HIS A 83 -4.48 1.18 9.54
N LEU A 84 -5.48 0.89 8.69
CA LEU A 84 -6.88 1.17 9.02
C LEU A 84 -7.39 0.31 10.17
N LEU A 85 -7.06 -0.99 10.18
CA LEU A 85 -7.46 -1.91 11.23
C LEU A 85 -6.89 -1.47 12.57
N HIS A 86 -5.59 -1.17 12.63
CA HIS A 86 -4.94 -0.68 13.84
C HIS A 86 -5.63 0.58 14.38
N ARG A 87 -5.91 1.55 13.50
CA ARG A 87 -6.61 2.78 13.87
C ARG A 87 -8.05 2.52 14.34
N ALA A 88 -8.79 1.66 13.66
CA ALA A 88 -10.16 1.32 13.98
C ALA A 88 -10.26 0.62 15.33
N VAL A 89 -9.36 -0.33 15.61
CA VAL A 89 -9.28 -1.02 16.91
C VAL A 89 -8.98 -0.02 18.03
N TRP A 90 -8.01 0.88 17.83
CA TRP A 90 -7.69 1.91 18.83
C TRP A 90 -8.87 2.85 19.10
N ALA A 91 -9.59 3.25 18.05
CA ALA A 91 -10.77 4.09 18.14
C ALA A 91 -12.03 3.35 18.61
N ARG A 92 -11.98 2.02 18.74
CA ARG A 92 -13.14 1.14 18.98
C ARG A 92 -14.26 1.31 17.94
N ASP A 93 -13.88 1.51 16.69
CA ASP A 93 -14.79 1.64 15.55
C ASP A 93 -15.05 0.27 14.91
N GLU A 94 -16.05 -0.45 15.42
CA GLU A 94 -16.43 -1.78 14.94
C GLU A 94 -16.90 -1.77 13.47
N THR A 95 -17.49 -0.66 13.02
CA THR A 95 -17.95 -0.53 11.63
C THR A 95 -16.76 -0.49 10.67
N GLU A 96 -15.72 0.26 11.02
CA GLU A 96 -14.52 0.34 10.20
C GLU A 96 -13.72 -0.97 10.24
N VAL A 97 -13.66 -1.66 11.39
CA VAL A 97 -13.09 -3.02 11.47
C VAL A 97 -13.80 -3.96 10.50
N GLY A 98 -15.14 -3.99 10.52
CA GLY A 98 -15.92 -4.82 9.62
C GLY A 98 -15.67 -4.53 8.14
N ARG A 99 -15.54 -3.24 7.77
CA ARG A 99 -15.22 -2.83 6.40
C ARG A 99 -13.84 -3.31 5.94
N VAL A 100 -12.84 -3.15 6.79
CA VAL A 100 -11.46 -3.58 6.46
C VAL A 100 -11.40 -5.09 6.30
N LEU A 101 -12.02 -5.85 7.20
CA LEU A 101 -12.05 -7.31 7.11
C LEU A 101 -12.77 -7.80 5.85
N ALA A 102 -13.88 -7.17 5.46
CA ALA A 102 -14.60 -7.53 4.25
C ALA A 102 -13.74 -7.36 2.98
N VAL A 103 -12.87 -6.34 2.93
CA VAL A 103 -11.94 -6.16 1.80
C VAL A 103 -10.85 -7.22 1.82
N VAL A 104 -10.20 -7.45 2.97
CA VAL A 104 -9.11 -8.42 3.09
C VAL A 104 -9.56 -9.85 2.83
N GLN A 105 -10.83 -10.18 3.09
CA GLN A 105 -11.39 -11.51 2.81
C GLN A 105 -11.84 -11.69 1.35
N ALA A 106 -12.02 -10.59 0.61
CA ALA A 106 -12.44 -10.62 -0.79
C ALA A 106 -11.24 -10.64 -1.77
N ASP A 107 -10.06 -10.21 -1.32
CA ASP A 107 -8.77 -10.37 -1.98
C ASP A 107 -8.22 -11.80 -1.78
#